data_AF-A0A644TIK6-F1
#
_entry.id   AF-A0A644TIK6-F1
#
_cell.length_a   1.000
_cell.length_b   1.000
_cell.length_c   1.000
_cell.angle_alpha   90.00
_cell.angle_beta   90.00
_cell.angle_gamma   90.00
#
_symmetry.space_group_name_H-M   'P 1'
#
loop_
_entity.id
_entity.type
_entity.pdbx_description
1 polymer ?
#
loop_
_entity_poly.entity_id
_entity_poly.type
_entity_poly.pdbx_seq_one_letter_code
_entity_poly.pdbx_strand_id
1 'polypeptide(L)'
;MRLQYHTRNIQRIEDGSRQPGVLLALRMVAAVDADPGKFFETLFEESVGEALDGASLPTTRVSVTYQPLGAVEGLKSIFGPLLAQARLAVGMSQTAMAKSAGYNLRNVNAVEKGQQEPGVMSALALVAATGVDIREFFDQLHQASAALSKE
;
A
#
# COMPACT_ATOMS: atom_id res chain seq x y z
N MET A 1 -21.74 -2.14 6.09
CA MET A 1 -21.14 -1.04 5.30
C MET A 1 -21.38 -1.33 3.82
N ARG A 2 -22.16 -0.52 3.09
CA ARG A 2 -22.45 -0.77 1.66
C ARG A 2 -21.34 -0.12 0.84
N LEU A 3 -20.48 -0.91 0.21
CA LEU A 3 -19.45 -0.42 -0.71
C LEU A 3 -20.16 0.37 -1.83
N GLN A 4 -20.02 1.69 -1.85
CA GLN A 4 -20.40 2.51 -3.01
C GLN A 4 -19.38 2.27 -4.12
N TYR A 5 -19.48 1.11 -4.76
CA TYR A 5 -18.63 0.71 -5.86
C TYR A 5 -19.50 0.13 -6.96
N HIS A 6 -19.29 0.57 -8.20
CA HIS A 6 -20.07 0.06 -9.33
C HIS A 6 -19.84 -1.44 -9.52
N THR A 7 -20.91 -2.23 -9.62
CA THR A 7 -20.87 -3.68 -9.79
C THR A 7 -19.97 -4.13 -10.93
N ARG A 8 -19.95 -3.39 -12.05
CA ARG A 8 -19.04 -3.67 -13.19
C ARG A 8 -17.56 -3.57 -12.80
N ASN A 9 -17.18 -2.68 -11.89
CA ASN A 9 -15.79 -2.60 -11.42
C ASN A 9 -15.45 -3.76 -10.47
N ILE A 10 -16.41 -4.25 -9.70
CA ILE A 10 -16.22 -5.45 -8.85
C ILE A 10 -16.00 -6.67 -9.74
N GLN A 11 -16.84 -6.86 -10.77
CA GLN A 11 -16.68 -7.95 -11.74
C GLN A 11 -15.30 -7.94 -12.41
N ARG A 12 -14.80 -6.74 -12.76
CA ARG A 12 -13.45 -6.58 -13.35
C ARG A 12 -12.30 -6.87 -12.38
N ILE A 13 -12.56 -6.80 -11.07
CA ILE A 13 -11.60 -7.21 -10.06
C ILE A 13 -11.66 -8.74 -9.92
N GLU A 14 -12.87 -9.30 -9.85
CA GLU A 14 -13.11 -10.74 -9.72
C GLU A 14 -12.59 -11.53 -10.93
N ASP A 15 -12.69 -10.98 -12.15
CA ASP A 15 -12.17 -11.61 -13.38
C ASP A 15 -10.66 -11.39 -13.61
N GLY A 16 -9.99 -10.67 -12.69
CA GLY A 16 -8.55 -10.38 -12.77
C GLY A 16 -8.16 -9.32 -13.81
N SER A 17 -9.10 -8.72 -14.54
CA SER A 17 -8.80 -7.69 -15.56
C SER A 17 -8.39 -6.35 -14.97
N ARG A 18 -8.56 -6.16 -13.65
CA ARG A 18 -8.22 -4.92 -12.95
C ARG A 18 -7.86 -5.17 -11.48
N GLN A 19 -6.77 -4.58 -11.02
CA GLN A 19 -6.48 -4.53 -9.59
C GLN A 19 -7.37 -3.50 -8.86
N PRO A 20 -7.85 -3.81 -7.64
CA PRO A 20 -8.46 -2.80 -6.79
C PRO A 20 -7.42 -1.76 -6.37
N GLY A 21 -7.89 -0.54 -6.07
CA GLY A 21 -7.09 0.43 -5.33
C GLY A 21 -6.76 -0.12 -3.93
N VAL A 22 -5.59 0.24 -3.40
CA VAL A 22 -5.11 -0.29 -2.13
C VAL A 22 -6.05 -0.03 -0.94
N LEU A 23 -6.73 1.12 -0.88
CA LEU A 23 -7.69 1.45 0.17
C LEU A 23 -9.01 0.67 0.01
N LEU A 24 -9.39 0.34 -1.22
CA LEU A 24 -10.51 -0.57 -1.46
C LEU A 24 -10.17 -1.98 -0.98
N ALA A 25 -8.98 -2.48 -1.33
CA ALA A 25 -8.51 -3.79 -0.89
C ALA A 25 -8.48 -3.88 0.64
N LEU A 26 -7.92 -2.87 1.32
CA LEU A 26 -7.93 -2.79 2.78
C LEU A 26 -9.33 -2.90 3.38
N ARG A 27 -10.31 -2.19 2.81
CA ARG A 27 -11.71 -2.27 3.27
C ARG A 27 -12.34 -3.64 3.02
N MET A 28 -12.00 -4.29 1.91
CA MET A 28 -12.48 -5.64 1.60
C MET A 28 -11.91 -6.67 2.59
N VAL A 29 -10.60 -6.60 2.88
CA VAL A 29 -9.92 -7.46 3.85
C VAL A 29 -10.52 -7.27 5.25
N ALA A 30 -10.69 -6.03 5.70
CA ALA A 30 -11.32 -5.75 6.99
C ALA A 30 -12.79 -6.19 7.04
N ALA A 31 -13.53 -6.13 5.93
CA ALA A 31 -14.93 -6.55 5.88
C ALA A 31 -15.12 -8.06 6.01
N VAL A 32 -14.08 -8.85 5.74
CA VAL A 32 -14.07 -10.31 5.96
C VAL A 32 -13.39 -10.72 7.26
N ASP A 33 -13.18 -9.77 8.18
CA ASP A 33 -12.55 -9.98 9.49
C ASP A 33 -11.12 -10.54 9.43
N ALA A 34 -10.40 -10.24 8.34
CA ALA A 34 -8.99 -10.59 8.17
C ALA A 34 -8.08 -9.45 8.63
N ASP A 35 -6.91 -9.81 9.17
CA ASP A 35 -5.86 -8.88 9.58
C ASP A 35 -5.19 -8.23 8.36
N PRO A 36 -5.30 -6.90 8.17
CA PRO A 36 -4.76 -6.22 7.00
C PRO A 36 -3.26 -6.39 6.84
N GLY A 37 -2.47 -6.13 7.88
CA GLY A 37 -1.02 -6.27 7.81
C GLY A 37 -0.58 -7.67 7.41
N LYS A 38 -1.12 -8.71 8.07
CA LYS A 38 -0.83 -10.11 7.73
C LYS A 38 -1.24 -10.45 6.30
N PHE A 39 -2.39 -9.97 5.83
CA PHE A 39 -2.83 -10.22 4.45
C PHE A 39 -1.81 -9.70 3.43
N PHE A 40 -1.36 -8.44 3.55
CA PHE A 40 -0.40 -7.86 2.60
C PHE A 40 1.01 -8.45 2.73
N GLU A 41 1.41 -8.86 3.94
CA GLU A 41 2.65 -9.61 4.15
C GLU A 41 2.61 -10.96 3.42
N THR A 42 1.56 -11.77 3.62
CA THR A 42 1.40 -13.05 2.93
C THR A 42 1.32 -12.85 1.42
N LEU A 43 0.58 -11.85 0.94
CA LEU A 43 0.50 -11.52 -0.48
C LEU A 43 1.88 -11.18 -1.07
N PHE A 44 2.73 -10.48 -0.31
CA PHE A 44 4.10 -10.20 -0.75
C PHE A 44 4.93 -11.46 -0.83
N GLU A 45 4.90 -12.28 0.22
CA GLU A 45 5.65 -13.54 0.29
C GLU A 45 5.26 -14.49 -0.84
N GLU A 46 3.97 -14.63 -1.14
CA GLU A 46 3.48 -15.43 -2.27
C GLU A 46 3.95 -14.84 -3.61
N SER A 47 3.84 -13.52 -3.79
CA SER A 47 4.28 -12.86 -5.04
C SER A 47 5.78 -12.96 -5.31
N VAL A 48 6.60 -13.04 -4.24
CA VAL A 48 8.05 -13.22 -4.36
C VAL A 48 8.41 -14.70 -4.48
N GLY A 49 7.69 -15.59 -3.79
CA GLY A 49 7.86 -17.04 -3.88
C GLY A 49 7.61 -17.58 -5.28
N GLU A 50 6.68 -16.99 -6.02
CA GLU A 50 6.49 -17.29 -7.45
C GLU A 50 7.65 -16.79 -8.35
N ALA A 51 8.39 -15.78 -7.91
CA ALA A 51 9.47 -15.15 -8.68
C ALA A 51 10.87 -15.70 -8.37
N LEU A 52 11.07 -16.31 -7.21
CA LEU A 52 12.37 -16.77 -6.71
C LEU A 52 12.26 -18.23 -6.26
N ASP A 53 12.67 -19.14 -7.15
CA ASP A 53 12.96 -20.55 -6.84
C ASP A 53 14.17 -20.63 -5.86
N GLY A 54 13.96 -20.28 -4.59
CA GLY A 54 14.89 -20.55 -3.48
C GLY A 54 15.84 -19.44 -3.01
N ALA A 55 15.65 -18.17 -3.40
CA ALA A 55 16.45 -17.07 -2.84
C ALA A 55 15.77 -16.42 -1.61
N SER A 56 16.45 -16.46 -0.46
CA SER A 56 15.99 -15.84 0.79
C SER A 56 15.80 -14.34 0.62
N LEU A 57 14.59 -13.85 0.91
CA LEU A 57 14.32 -12.42 1.10
C LEU A 57 15.27 -11.84 2.17
N PRO A 58 15.74 -10.60 2.02
CA PRO A 58 16.48 -9.93 3.08
C PRO A 58 15.60 -9.87 4.34
N THR A 59 16.08 -10.52 5.40
CA THR A 59 15.29 -10.83 6.60
C THR A 59 15.10 -9.62 7.52
N THR A 60 15.90 -8.57 7.34
CA THR A 60 15.84 -7.38 8.19
C THR A 60 14.96 -6.31 7.56
N ARG A 61 13.71 -6.21 8.02
CA ARG A 61 12.79 -5.10 7.71
C ARG A 61 12.90 -4.00 8.76
N VAL A 62 12.74 -2.76 8.34
CA VAL A 62 12.86 -1.57 9.21
C VAL A 62 11.48 -1.18 9.77
N SER A 63 11.34 -1.14 11.09
CA SER A 63 10.16 -0.54 11.74
C SER A 63 10.21 0.98 11.68
N VAL A 64 9.05 1.63 11.57
CA VAL A 64 8.94 3.07 11.38
C VAL A 64 7.90 3.65 12.32
N THR A 65 8.27 4.69 13.07
CA THR A 65 7.30 5.46 13.85
C THR A 65 6.58 6.47 12.95
N TYR A 66 5.33 6.17 12.60
CA TYR A 66 4.52 7.04 11.75
C TYR A 66 3.90 8.20 12.52
N GLN A 67 3.91 9.38 11.91
CA GLN A 67 3.24 10.57 12.40
C GLN A 67 1.80 10.62 11.91
N PRO A 68 0.84 11.10 12.74
CA PRO A 68 -0.53 11.31 12.32
C PRO A 68 -0.62 12.14 11.04
N LEU A 69 -1.31 11.61 10.04
CA LEU A 69 -1.69 12.36 8.85
C LEU A 69 -2.86 13.25 9.26
N GLY A 70 -2.61 14.52 9.57
CA GLY A 70 -3.67 15.47 9.89
C GLY A 70 -4.71 15.57 8.77
N ALA A 71 -5.82 16.27 9.00
CA ALA A 71 -6.84 16.50 7.98
C ALA A 71 -6.24 17.30 6.81
N VAL A 72 -5.88 16.63 5.72
CA VAL A 72 -5.42 17.27 4.49
C VAL A 72 -6.56 17.20 3.49
N GLU A 73 -7.19 18.36 3.27
CA GLU A 73 -8.30 18.51 2.34
C GLU A 73 -7.86 18.17 0.90
N GLY A 74 -8.69 17.41 0.17
CA GLY A 74 -8.46 17.11 -1.24
C GLY A 74 -7.53 15.93 -1.55
N LEU A 75 -7.08 15.15 -0.56
CA LEU A 75 -6.37 13.89 -0.82
C LEU A 75 -7.31 12.84 -1.41
N LYS A 76 -6.89 12.20 -2.50
CA LYS A 76 -7.57 11.00 -3.02
C LYS A 76 -7.14 9.73 -2.27
N SER A 77 -5.93 9.73 -1.72
CA SER A 77 -5.39 8.58 -1.00
C SER A 77 -4.40 8.98 0.08
N ILE A 78 -4.55 8.38 1.26
CA ILE A 78 -3.64 8.54 2.40
C ILE A 78 -2.42 7.61 2.32
N PHE A 79 -2.44 6.64 1.39
CA PHE A 79 -1.32 5.72 1.16
C PHE A 79 -0.03 6.47 0.85
N GLY A 80 -0.12 7.47 -0.02
CA GLY A 80 1.01 8.27 -0.47
C GLY A 80 1.75 9.02 0.62
N PRO A 81 1.05 9.86 1.40
CA PRO A 81 1.66 10.55 2.54
C PRO A 81 2.29 9.59 3.56
N LEU A 82 1.69 8.42 3.80
CA LEU A 82 2.27 7.40 4.67
C LEU A 82 3.53 6.76 4.06
N LEU A 83 3.50 6.44 2.77
CA LEU A 83 4.66 5.92 2.02
C LEU A 83 5.82 6.92 2.05
N ALA A 84 5.53 8.22 1.94
CA ALA A 84 6.56 9.25 2.03
C ALA A 84 7.26 9.23 3.40
N GLN A 85 6.53 9.00 4.50
CA GLN A 85 7.13 8.85 5.84
C GLN A 85 8.02 7.60 5.91
N ALA A 86 7.55 6.45 5.45
CA ALA A 86 8.34 5.21 5.38
C ALA A 86 9.64 5.40 4.60
N ARG A 87 9.54 5.98 3.40
CA ARG A 87 10.69 6.27 2.54
C ARG A 87 11.69 7.23 3.20
N LEU A 88 11.21 8.30 3.83
CA LEU A 88 12.06 9.30 4.48
C LEU A 88 12.75 8.73 5.73
N ALA A 89 12.07 7.86 6.49
CA ALA A 89 12.64 7.21 7.67
C ALA A 89 13.88 6.37 7.36
N VAL A 90 13.97 5.79 6.15
CA VAL A 90 15.13 5.03 5.66
C VAL A 90 16.10 5.87 4.81
N GLY A 91 15.90 7.19 4.72
CA GLY A 91 16.78 8.08 3.96
C GLY A 91 16.74 7.88 2.43
N MET A 92 15.67 7.28 1.90
CA MET A 92 15.57 6.93 0.48
C MET A 92 15.00 8.08 -0.36
N SER A 93 15.51 8.29 -1.58
CA SER A 93 14.95 9.27 -2.52
C SER A 93 13.76 8.71 -3.32
N GLN A 94 12.86 9.57 -3.83
CA GLN A 94 11.77 9.13 -4.71
C GLN A 94 12.29 8.37 -5.93
N THR A 95 13.40 8.81 -6.52
CA THR A 95 14.03 8.16 -7.68
C THR A 95 14.56 6.76 -7.34
N ALA A 96 15.18 6.60 -6.18
CA ALA A 96 15.67 5.29 -5.74
C ALA A 96 14.52 4.31 -5.50
N MET A 97 13.46 4.76 -4.80
CA MET A 97 12.26 3.96 -4.56
C MET A 97 11.57 3.58 -5.88
N ALA A 98 11.38 4.55 -6.79
CA ALA A 98 10.77 4.32 -8.10
C ALA A 98 11.54 3.25 -8.89
N LYS A 99 12.87 3.35 -8.93
CA LYS A 99 13.73 2.39 -9.61
C LYS A 99 13.62 0.99 -9.00
N SER A 100 13.67 0.89 -7.67
CA SER A 100 13.58 -0.38 -6.95
C SER A 100 12.20 -1.04 -7.09
N ALA A 101 11.12 -0.25 -7.12
CA ALA A 101 9.76 -0.72 -7.28
C ALA A 101 9.36 -1.00 -8.74
N GLY A 102 10.24 -0.73 -9.73
CA GLY A 102 9.88 -0.78 -11.15
C GLY A 102 8.75 0.19 -11.51
N TYR A 103 8.63 1.31 -10.79
CA TYR A 103 7.51 2.24 -10.87
C TYR A 103 7.92 3.57 -11.54
N ASN A 104 7.01 4.21 -12.26
CA ASN A 104 7.29 5.48 -12.92
C ASN A 104 7.44 6.62 -11.90
N LEU A 105 8.54 7.39 -11.96
CA LEU A 105 8.84 8.47 -11.02
C LEU A 105 7.77 9.58 -11.01
N ARG A 106 7.18 9.93 -12.15
CA ARG A 106 6.10 10.92 -12.22
C ARG A 106 4.89 10.45 -11.42
N ASN A 107 4.59 9.15 -11.49
CA ASN A 107 3.50 8.55 -10.74
C ASN A 107 3.84 8.45 -9.24
N VAL A 108 5.11 8.20 -8.87
CA VAL A 108 5.54 8.26 -7.45
C VAL A 108 5.23 9.62 -6.83
N ASN A 109 5.54 10.71 -7.53
CA ASN A 109 5.28 12.06 -7.01
C ASN A 109 3.78 12.32 -6.80
N ALA A 110 2.94 11.89 -7.74
CA ALA A 110 1.48 12.00 -7.63
C ALA A 110 0.91 11.10 -6.52
N VAL A 111 1.48 9.91 -6.36
CA VAL A 111 1.14 8.99 -5.27
C VAL A 111 1.48 9.62 -3.93
N GLU A 112 2.73 10.03 -3.68
CA GLU A 112 3.14 10.60 -2.38
C GLU A 112 2.38 11.87 -1.98
N LYS A 113 1.94 12.68 -2.96
CA LYS A 113 1.05 13.82 -2.73
C LYS A 113 -0.41 13.44 -2.46
N GLY A 114 -0.74 12.15 -2.48
CA GLY A 114 -2.10 11.61 -2.35
C GLY A 114 -3.03 11.96 -3.50
N GLN A 115 -2.51 12.38 -4.65
CA GLN A 115 -3.29 12.76 -5.84
C GLN A 115 -3.69 11.55 -6.70
N GLN A 116 -3.02 10.41 -6.47
CA GLN A 116 -3.27 9.15 -7.15
C GLN A 116 -3.22 8.01 -6.13
N GLU A 117 -4.24 7.14 -6.17
CA GLU A 117 -4.24 5.87 -5.44
C GLU A 117 -3.61 4.77 -6.32
N PRO A 118 -2.56 4.08 -5.87
CA PRO A 118 -2.02 2.94 -6.58
C PRO A 118 -2.92 1.69 -6.44
N GLY A 119 -2.84 0.80 -7.41
CA GLY A 119 -3.38 -0.56 -7.29
C GLY A 119 -2.56 -1.40 -6.30
N VAL A 120 -3.14 -2.50 -5.82
CA VAL A 120 -2.54 -3.34 -4.76
C VAL A 120 -1.09 -3.73 -5.02
N MET A 121 -0.76 -4.29 -6.20
CA MET A 121 0.62 -4.77 -6.42
C MET A 121 1.61 -3.62 -6.58
N SER A 122 1.17 -2.50 -7.15
CA SER A 122 1.99 -1.28 -7.20
C SER A 122 2.25 -0.71 -5.81
N ALA A 123 1.22 -0.69 -4.95
CA ALA A 123 1.34 -0.26 -3.56
C ALA A 123 2.34 -1.16 -2.81
N LEU A 124 2.20 -2.47 -2.97
CA LEU A 124 3.07 -3.47 -2.33
C LEU A 124 4.53 -3.33 -2.79
N ALA A 125 4.76 -3.19 -4.10
CA ALA A 125 6.10 -2.98 -4.65
C ALA A 125 6.75 -1.69 -4.14
N LEU A 126 5.99 -0.61 -4.01
CA LEU A 126 6.48 0.66 -3.47
C LEU A 126 6.86 0.54 -1.99
N VAL A 127 6.06 -0.13 -1.18
CA VAL A 127 6.37 -0.36 0.24
C VAL A 127 7.59 -1.27 0.38
N ALA A 128 7.60 -2.41 -0.32
CA ALA A 128 8.71 -3.34 -0.31
C ALA A 128 10.04 -2.69 -0.75
N ALA A 129 9.98 -1.79 -1.75
CA ALA A 129 11.15 -1.04 -2.21
C ALA A 129 11.78 -0.15 -1.13
N THR A 130 11.04 0.29 -0.12
CA THR A 130 11.61 1.06 1.01
C THR A 130 12.33 0.18 2.03
N GLY A 131 12.10 -1.14 2.03
CA GLY A 131 12.66 -2.07 3.01
C GLY A 131 12.04 -1.98 4.41
N VAL A 132 10.96 -1.21 4.58
CA VAL A 132 10.21 -1.17 5.84
C VAL A 132 9.41 -2.44 6.06
N ASP A 133 8.95 -2.65 7.28
CA ASP A 133 8.05 -3.74 7.59
C ASP A 133 6.69 -3.59 6.87
N ILE A 134 6.38 -4.55 6.00
CA ILE A 134 5.18 -4.54 5.16
C ILE A 134 3.93 -4.65 6.04
N ARG A 135 3.94 -5.57 7.01
CA ARG A 135 2.82 -5.79 7.91
C ARG A 135 2.53 -4.52 8.71
N GLU A 136 3.56 -3.97 9.34
CA GLU A 136 3.48 -2.73 10.14
C GLU A 136 2.95 -1.55 9.29
N PHE A 137 3.45 -1.39 8.06
CA PHE A 137 2.98 -0.34 7.16
C PHE A 137 1.48 -0.46 6.87
N PHE A 138 0.99 -1.66 6.52
CA PHE A 138 -0.41 -1.87 6.16
C PHE A 138 -1.35 -1.84 7.37
N ASP A 139 -0.88 -2.24 8.55
CA ASP A 139 -1.60 -2.05 9.81
C ASP A 139 -1.77 -0.55 10.12
N GLN A 140 -0.70 0.23 9.99
CA GLN A 140 -0.76 1.67 10.19
C GLN A 140 -1.69 2.35 9.16
N LEU A 141 -1.63 1.92 7.90
CA LEU A 141 -2.50 2.44 6.86
C LEU A 141 -3.97 2.13 7.13
N HIS A 142 -4.27 0.92 7.62
CA HIS A 142 -5.61 0.55 8.03
C HIS A 142 -6.11 1.45 9.18
N GLN A 143 -5.31 1.61 10.23
CA GLN A 143 -5.64 2.45 11.39
C GLN A 143 -5.88 3.92 10.97
N ALA A 144 -4.99 4.49 10.15
CA ALA A 144 -5.13 5.85 9.64
C ALA A 144 -6.40 6.02 8.78
N SER A 145 -6.73 5.02 7.96
CA SER A 145 -7.95 5.05 7.14
C SER A 145 -9.24 5.01 7.98
N ALA A 146 -9.21 4.26 9.09
CA ALA A 146 -10.34 4.15 10.01
C ALA A 146 -10.52 5.42 10.85
N ALA A 147 -9.44 6.11 11.19
CA ALA A 147 -9.49 7.39 11.91
C ALA A 147 -10.13 8.50 11.05
N LEU A 148 -9.75 8.59 9.77
CA LEU A 148 -10.27 9.60 8.83
C LEU A 148 -11.73 9.36 8.40
N SER A 149 -12.25 8.14 8.57
CA SER A 149 -13.66 7.84 8.27
C SER A 149 -14.61 8.24 9.42
N LYS A 150 -14.08 8.68 10.57
CA LYS A 150 -14.85 9.04 11.77
C LYS A 150 -14.99 10.56 11.97
N GLU A 151 -14.34 11.37 11.14
CA GLU A 151 -14.51 12.84 11.06
C GLU A 151 -15.52 13.21 9.98
#